data_AF-W5SFG5-F1
#
_entry.id   AF-W5SFG5-F1
#
_cell.length_a   1.000
_cell.length_b   1.000
_cell.length_c   1.000
_cell.angle_alpha   90.00
_cell.angle_beta   90.00
_cell.angle_gamma   90.00
#
_symmetry.space_group_name_H-M   'P 1'
#
loop_
_entity.id
_entity.type
_entity.pdbx_description
1 polymer ?
#
loop_
_entity_poly.entity_id
_entity_poly.type
_entity_poly.pdbx_seq_one_letter_code
_entity_poly.pdbx_strand_id
1 'polypeptide(L)'
;MNDKFTIKFKGILDHASTRKSLENDISRIEKLIKPKRIRLGSTKDFIKYNLNEKKRELKKQTKYEHLREKVEKFRLSETKKLIKQGHTFQKARYEAFKRSLMSSKDLRALQYKNLKEETKQKRKLISKASKSITIPGIAIGSAIGNILSNAFTSAKGYIVGALKEKSTQARMSLISSKFFGSDE
;
A
#
# COMPACT_ATOMS: atom_id res chain seq x y z
N MET A 1 30.06 38.46 -65.54
CA MET A 1 28.85 37.89 -66.15
C MET A 1 27.71 38.86 -65.88
N ASN A 2 27.14 39.47 -66.91
CA ASN A 2 26.04 40.42 -66.76
C ASN A 2 24.74 39.60 -66.90
N ASP A 3 24.32 38.92 -65.83
CA ASP A 3 23.14 38.05 -65.79
C ASP A 3 21.84 38.87 -65.82
N LYS A 4 21.59 39.53 -66.96
CA LYS A 4 20.42 40.36 -67.16
C LYS A 4 19.31 39.53 -67.82
N PHE A 5 18.30 39.16 -67.04
CA PHE A 5 17.10 38.51 -67.56
C PHE A 5 16.20 39.54 -68.25
N THR A 6 15.86 39.31 -69.52
CA THR A 6 15.04 40.22 -70.33
C THR A 6 13.81 39.48 -70.84
N ILE A 7 12.61 40.01 -70.58
CA ILE A 7 11.34 39.50 -71.12
C ILE A 7 10.78 40.53 -72.10
N LYS A 8 10.34 40.08 -73.29
CA LYS A 8 9.62 40.90 -74.26
C LYS A 8 8.12 40.72 -74.07
N PHE A 9 7.38 41.80 -73.85
CA PHE A 9 5.92 41.79 -73.75
C PHE A 9 5.28 42.26 -75.06
N LYS A 10 4.14 41.67 -75.44
CA LYS A 10 3.33 42.11 -76.59
C LYS A 10 2.08 42.84 -76.07
N GLY A 11 1.93 44.12 -76.39
CA GLY A 11 0.82 44.97 -75.94
C GLY A 11 1.23 46.08 -74.95
N ILE A 12 0.25 46.71 -74.30
CA ILE A 12 0.47 47.76 -73.28
C ILE A 12 0.68 47.08 -71.93
N LEU A 13 1.84 47.29 -71.30
CA LEU A 13 2.18 46.73 -69.99
C LEU A 13 1.87 47.75 -68.89
N ASP A 14 1.09 47.34 -67.88
CA ASP A 14 0.99 48.10 -66.63
C ASP A 14 2.28 47.92 -65.81
N HIS A 15 3.19 48.87 -65.98
CA HIS A 15 4.49 48.86 -65.32
C HIS A 15 4.40 48.91 -63.79
N ALA A 16 3.38 49.58 -63.23
CA ALA A 16 3.25 49.75 -61.79
C ALA A 16 2.81 48.45 -61.11
N SER A 17 1.75 47.83 -61.64
CA SER A 17 1.26 46.53 -61.14
C SER A 17 2.31 45.43 -61.32
N THR A 18 2.95 45.37 -62.49
CA THR A 18 3.98 44.37 -62.80
C THR A 18 5.19 44.50 -61.88
N ARG A 19 5.69 45.72 -61.64
CA ARG A 19 6.81 45.95 -60.71
C ARG A 19 6.47 45.49 -59.30
N LYS A 20 5.29 45.83 -58.79
CA LYS A 20 4.83 45.43 -57.45
C LYS A 20 4.71 43.90 -57.32
N SER A 21 4.23 43.22 -58.36
CA SER A 21 4.18 41.75 -58.38
C SER A 21 5.58 41.14 -58.31
N LEU A 22 6.51 41.65 -59.14
CA LEU A 22 7.89 41.17 -59.16
C LEU A 22 8.61 41.40 -57.81
N GLU A 23 8.43 42.57 -57.18
CA GLU A 23 8.98 42.85 -55.85
C GLU A 23 8.44 41.89 -54.79
N ASN A 24 7.13 41.58 -54.83
CA ASN A 24 6.52 40.61 -53.93
C ASN A 24 7.08 39.19 -54.13
N ASP A 25 7.25 38.77 -55.38
CA ASP A 25 7.78 37.46 -55.72
C ASP A 25 9.25 37.34 -55.31
N ILE A 26 10.07 38.38 -55.55
CA ILE A 26 11.44 38.48 -55.04
C ILE A 26 11.46 38.37 -53.52
N SER A 27 10.58 39.08 -52.80
CA SER A 27 10.50 39.00 -51.33
C SER A 27 10.14 37.60 -50.83
N ARG A 28 9.26 36.86 -51.52
CA ARG A 28 8.95 35.47 -51.17
C ARG A 28 10.14 34.56 -51.42
N ILE A 29 10.78 34.67 -52.57
CA ILE A 29 11.97 33.88 -52.93
C ILE A 29 13.10 34.16 -51.94
N GLU A 30 13.33 35.42 -51.56
CA GLU A 30 14.30 35.78 -50.53
C GLU A 30 14.01 35.11 -49.18
N LYS A 31 12.75 35.02 -48.75
CA LYS A 31 12.38 34.32 -47.50
C LYS A 31 12.62 32.82 -47.56
N LEU A 32 12.52 32.21 -48.74
CA LEU A 32 12.75 30.78 -48.96
C LEU A 32 14.25 30.46 -49.09
N ILE A 33 15.02 31.33 -49.75
CA ILE A 33 16.46 31.16 -49.95
C ILE A 33 17.24 31.54 -48.68
N LYS A 34 16.83 32.59 -47.97
CA LYS A 34 17.50 32.98 -46.72
C LYS A 34 17.26 31.87 -45.69
N PRO A 35 18.32 31.20 -45.19
CA PRO A 35 18.13 30.20 -44.16
C PRO A 35 17.47 30.87 -42.96
N LYS A 36 16.36 30.29 -42.50
CA LYS A 36 15.70 30.73 -41.28
C LYS A 36 16.76 30.75 -40.19
N ARG A 37 17.05 31.92 -39.60
CA ARG A 37 17.98 32.01 -38.46
C ARG A 37 17.37 31.20 -37.32
N ILE A 38 17.74 29.93 -37.22
CA ILE A 38 17.42 29.08 -36.08
C ILE A 38 18.27 29.65 -34.95
N ARG A 39 17.71 30.58 -34.18
CA ARG A 39 18.30 30.92 -32.89
C ARG A 39 18.21 29.65 -32.07
N LEU A 40 19.35 28.98 -31.85
CA LEU A 40 19.49 28.07 -30.72
C LEU A 40 18.83 28.80 -29.54
N GLY A 41 17.80 28.19 -28.93
CA GLY A 41 17.09 28.80 -27.81
C GLY A 41 18.12 29.34 -26.80
N SER A 42 17.79 30.42 -26.10
CA SER A 42 18.71 31.01 -25.13
C SER A 42 19.28 29.90 -24.24
N THR A 43 20.57 29.94 -23.89
CA THR A 43 21.20 28.96 -22.98
C THR A 43 20.35 28.76 -21.71
N LYS A 44 19.65 29.82 -21.28
CA LYS A 44 18.66 29.81 -20.20
C LYS A 44 17.51 28.81 -20.42
N ASP A 45 16.96 28.74 -21.62
CA ASP A 45 15.84 27.84 -21.96
C ASP A 45 16.29 26.37 -22.00
N PHE A 46 17.49 26.11 -22.52
CA PHE A 46 18.10 24.78 -22.49
C PHE A 46 18.39 24.32 -21.05
N ILE A 47 18.98 25.18 -20.22
CA ILE A 47 19.21 24.91 -18.79
C ILE A 47 17.87 24.67 -18.08
N LYS A 48 16.84 25.47 -18.36
CA LYS A 48 15.50 25.32 -17.79
C LYS A 48 14.86 23.98 -18.19
N TYR A 49 15.01 23.57 -19.45
CA TYR A 49 14.54 22.28 -19.93
C TYR A 49 15.22 21.12 -19.19
N ASN A 50 16.56 21.11 -19.15
CA ASN A 50 17.34 20.05 -18.50
C ASN A 50 17.04 19.96 -16.99
N LEU A 51 16.96 21.11 -16.29
CA LEU A 51 16.55 21.15 -14.89
C LEU A 51 15.15 20.58 -14.66
N ASN A 52 14.19 20.87 -15.56
CA ASN A 52 12.84 20.33 -15.46
C ASN A 52 12.81 18.82 -15.72
N GLU A 53 13.60 18.33 -16.65
CA GLU A 53 13.75 16.89 -16.92
C GLU A 53 14.32 16.16 -15.71
N LYS A 54 15.42 16.65 -15.12
CA LYS A 54 16.01 16.10 -13.90
C LYS A 54 15.04 16.13 -12.71
N LYS A 55 14.27 17.21 -12.55
CA LYS A 55 13.19 17.28 -11.54
C LYS A 55 12.11 16.24 -11.76
N ARG A 56 11.74 15.94 -13.01
CA ARG A 56 10.75 14.89 -13.34
C ARG A 56 11.30 13.50 -13.05
N GLU A 57 12.56 13.23 -13.37
CA GLU A 57 13.24 11.97 -13.04
C GLU A 57 13.28 11.75 -11.52
N LEU A 58 13.69 12.76 -10.75
CA LEU A 58 13.74 12.68 -9.29
C LEU A 58 12.34 12.45 -8.68
N LYS A 59 11.31 13.11 -9.20
CA LYS A 59 9.91 12.86 -8.81
C LYS A 59 9.45 11.44 -9.11
N LYS A 60 9.93 10.82 -10.20
CA LYS A 60 9.63 9.42 -10.50
C LYS A 60 10.33 8.49 -9.50
N GLN A 61 11.60 8.73 -9.21
CA GLN A 61 12.37 7.93 -8.23
C GLN A 61 11.71 7.95 -6.85
N THR A 62 11.42 9.14 -6.32
CA THR A 62 10.73 9.31 -5.02
C THR A 62 9.36 8.66 -4.99
N LYS A 63 8.60 8.66 -6.10
CA LYS A 63 7.32 7.93 -6.20
C LYS A 63 7.51 6.41 -6.04
N TYR A 64 8.51 5.83 -6.68
CA TYR A 64 8.78 4.39 -6.59
C TYR A 64 9.33 4.00 -5.22
N GLU A 65 10.19 4.82 -4.62
CA GLU A 65 10.68 4.64 -3.26
C GLU A 65 9.53 4.64 -2.26
N HIS A 66 8.63 5.64 -2.35
CA HIS A 66 7.48 5.74 -1.47
C HIS A 66 6.52 4.55 -1.63
N LEU A 67 6.33 4.06 -2.86
CA LEU A 67 5.54 2.86 -3.11
C LEU A 67 6.21 1.61 -2.50
N ARG A 68 7.53 1.47 -2.69
CA ARG A 68 8.32 0.38 -2.11
C ARG A 68 8.20 0.36 -0.59
N GLU A 69 8.37 1.51 0.07
CA GLU A 69 8.21 1.64 1.52
C GLU A 69 6.81 1.23 2.00
N LYS A 70 5.76 1.68 1.30
CA LYS A 70 4.38 1.31 1.64
C LYS A 70 4.15 -0.20 1.53
N VAL A 71 4.64 -0.81 0.45
CA VAL A 71 4.55 -2.26 0.22
C VAL A 71 5.32 -3.03 1.28
N GLU A 72 6.52 -2.58 1.66
CA GLU A 72 7.33 -3.20 2.71
C GLU A 72 6.65 -3.09 4.08
N LYS A 73 6.13 -1.90 4.45
CA LYS A 73 5.36 -1.72 5.68
C LYS A 73 4.12 -2.61 5.72
N PHE A 74 3.39 -2.72 4.61
CA PHE A 74 2.24 -3.62 4.49
C PHE A 74 2.65 -5.09 4.71
N ARG A 75 3.67 -5.57 3.99
CA ARG A 75 4.18 -6.94 4.12
C ARG A 75 4.60 -7.24 5.55
N LEU A 76 5.37 -6.35 6.19
CA LEU A 76 5.79 -6.51 7.59
C LEU A 76 4.61 -6.53 8.58
N SER A 77 3.58 -5.72 8.32
CA SER A 77 2.38 -5.73 9.18
C SER A 77 1.59 -7.03 9.05
N GLU A 78 1.43 -7.56 7.83
CA GLU A 78 0.70 -8.80 7.57
C GLU A 78 1.48 -10.02 8.06
N THR A 79 2.81 -10.06 7.90
CA THR A 79 3.62 -11.13 8.48
C THR A 79 3.47 -11.17 9.99
N LYS A 80 3.57 -10.02 10.68
CA LYS A 80 3.37 -9.93 12.13
C LYS A 80 1.99 -10.43 12.55
N LYS A 81 0.92 -10.09 11.82
CA LYS A 81 -0.44 -10.58 12.10
C LYS A 81 -0.53 -12.10 11.97
N LEU A 82 0.00 -12.67 10.88
CA LEU A 82 -0.03 -14.11 10.63
C LEU A 82 0.79 -14.90 11.66
N ILE A 83 1.93 -14.37 12.09
CA ILE A 83 2.74 -14.97 13.15
C ILE A 83 1.97 -14.97 14.47
N LYS A 84 1.29 -13.86 14.81
CA LYS A 84 0.40 -13.81 16.00
C LYS A 84 -0.74 -14.82 15.94
N GLN A 85 -1.20 -15.17 14.75
CA GLN A 85 -2.21 -16.22 14.52
C GLN A 85 -1.63 -17.65 14.60
N GLY A 86 -0.32 -17.81 14.76
CA GLY A 86 0.35 -19.11 14.91
C GLY A 86 0.97 -19.67 13.63
N HIS A 87 1.07 -18.89 12.54
CA HIS A 87 1.77 -19.34 11.33
C HIS A 87 3.29 -19.28 11.49
N THR A 88 4.00 -20.21 10.85
CA THR A 88 5.47 -20.15 10.74
C THR A 88 5.92 -18.93 9.96
N PHE A 89 7.09 -18.38 10.29
CA PHE A 89 7.61 -17.16 9.67
C PHE A 89 7.68 -17.24 8.14
N GLN A 90 8.17 -18.37 7.59
CA GLN A 90 8.27 -18.55 6.13
C GLN A 90 6.90 -18.51 5.44
N LYS A 91 5.90 -19.21 6.01
CA LYS A 91 4.54 -19.21 5.49
C LYS A 91 3.89 -17.84 5.61
N ALA A 92 4.07 -17.17 6.75
CA ALA A 92 3.58 -15.81 6.98
C ALA A 92 4.18 -14.81 5.98
N ARG A 93 5.49 -14.91 5.70
CA ARG A 93 6.19 -14.08 4.71
C ARG A 93 5.65 -14.28 3.31
N TYR A 94 5.44 -15.53 2.92
CA TYR A 94 4.91 -15.87 1.60
C TYR A 94 3.46 -15.42 1.42
N GLU A 95 2.60 -15.61 2.42
CA GLU A 95 1.21 -15.14 2.41
C GLU A 95 1.11 -13.61 2.40
N ALA A 96 1.92 -12.92 3.20
CA ALA A 96 1.99 -11.45 3.18
C ALA A 96 2.45 -10.91 1.82
N PHE A 97 3.40 -11.60 1.17
CA PHE A 97 3.82 -11.28 -0.19
C PHE A 97 2.65 -11.43 -1.18
N LYS A 98 1.93 -12.55 -1.17
CA LYS A 98 0.73 -12.74 -2.01
C LYS A 98 -0.31 -11.66 -1.78
N ARG A 99 -0.62 -11.37 -0.51
CA ARG A 99 -1.56 -10.30 -0.13
C ARG A 99 -1.12 -8.92 -0.63
N SER A 100 0.18 -8.66 -0.71
CA SER A 100 0.69 -7.37 -1.21
C SER A 100 0.45 -7.14 -2.70
N LEU A 101 0.19 -8.21 -3.46
CA LEU A 101 -0.14 -8.17 -4.88
C LEU A 101 -1.65 -8.17 -5.14
N MET A 102 -2.46 -8.41 -4.10
CA MET A 102 -3.92 -8.48 -4.23
C MET A 102 -4.54 -7.09 -4.32
N SER A 103 -5.69 -7.01 -5.00
CA SER A 103 -6.50 -5.80 -4.99
C SER A 103 -7.13 -5.57 -3.61
N SER A 104 -7.53 -4.33 -3.33
CA SER A 104 -8.23 -4.00 -2.08
C SER A 104 -9.55 -4.76 -1.92
N LYS A 105 -10.22 -5.09 -3.03
CA LYS A 105 -11.46 -5.88 -3.05
C LYS A 105 -11.19 -7.31 -2.59
N ASP A 106 -10.14 -7.93 -3.09
CA ASP A 106 -9.77 -9.31 -2.75
C ASP A 106 -9.30 -9.42 -1.31
N LEU A 107 -8.52 -8.43 -0.83
CA LEU A 107 -8.10 -8.35 0.57
C LEU A 107 -9.31 -8.27 1.52
N ARG A 108 -10.30 -7.43 1.21
CA ARG A 108 -11.54 -7.37 1.99
C ARG A 108 -12.30 -8.69 1.96
N ALA A 109 -12.44 -9.30 0.80
CA ALA A 109 -13.12 -10.59 0.68
C ALA A 109 -12.42 -11.68 1.51
N LEU A 110 -11.08 -11.69 1.53
CA LEU A 110 -10.28 -12.59 2.35
C LEU A 110 -10.50 -12.32 3.85
N GLN A 111 -10.49 -11.06 4.27
CA GLN A 111 -10.78 -10.67 5.66
C GLN A 111 -12.18 -11.13 6.10
N TYR A 112 -13.21 -10.93 5.27
CA TYR A 112 -14.56 -11.41 5.57
C TYR A 112 -14.64 -12.93 5.69
N LYS A 113 -13.97 -13.66 4.79
CA LYS A 113 -13.89 -15.13 4.87
C LYS A 113 -13.24 -15.57 6.18
N ASN A 114 -12.13 -14.94 6.58
CA ASN A 114 -11.46 -15.25 7.85
C ASN A 114 -12.36 -14.96 9.06
N LEU A 115 -13.02 -13.79 9.11
CA LEU A 115 -13.96 -13.45 10.18
C LEU A 115 -15.13 -14.44 10.26
N LYS A 116 -15.64 -14.89 9.11
CA LYS A 116 -16.73 -15.87 9.04
C LYS A 116 -16.29 -17.24 9.57
N GLU A 117 -15.07 -17.67 9.26
CA GLU A 117 -14.54 -18.94 9.79
C GLU A 117 -14.19 -18.84 11.28
N GLU A 118 -13.60 -17.74 11.74
CA GLU A 118 -13.33 -17.49 13.16
C GLU A 118 -14.64 -17.49 13.99
N THR A 119 -15.68 -16.83 13.51
CA THR A 119 -17.00 -16.82 14.18
C THR A 119 -17.65 -18.19 14.21
N LYS A 120 -17.57 -18.98 13.11
CA LYS A 120 -18.03 -20.37 13.09
C LYS A 120 -17.25 -21.24 14.07
N GLN A 121 -15.93 -21.11 14.13
CA GLN A 121 -15.09 -21.86 15.06
C GLN A 121 -15.43 -21.52 16.52
N LYS A 122 -15.58 -20.23 16.84
CA LYS A 122 -16.04 -19.77 18.17
C LYS A 122 -17.41 -20.34 18.53
N ARG A 123 -18.39 -20.29 17.62
CA ARG A 123 -19.72 -20.90 17.84
C ARG A 123 -19.64 -22.40 18.10
N LYS A 124 -18.80 -23.13 17.34
CA LYS A 124 -18.58 -24.57 17.56
C LYS A 124 -17.98 -24.83 18.95
N LEU A 125 -17.00 -24.07 19.38
CA LEU A 125 -16.40 -24.19 20.72
C LEU A 125 -17.43 -23.90 21.82
N ILE A 126 -18.21 -22.83 21.69
CA ILE A 126 -19.30 -22.51 22.63
C ILE A 126 -20.33 -23.63 22.69
N SER A 127 -20.75 -24.17 21.54
CA SER A 127 -21.73 -25.26 21.49
C SER A 127 -21.21 -26.57 22.10
N LYS A 128 -19.90 -26.83 22.02
CA LYS A 128 -19.26 -27.99 22.67
C LYS A 128 -19.15 -27.77 24.17
N ALA A 129 -18.81 -26.56 24.61
CA ALA A 129 -18.77 -26.18 26.01
C ALA A 129 -20.17 -26.22 26.67
N SER A 130 -21.21 -25.74 25.97
CA SER A 130 -22.59 -25.84 26.48
C SER A 130 -23.11 -27.27 26.55
N LYS A 131 -22.64 -28.16 25.66
CA LYS A 131 -23.00 -29.59 25.70
C LYS A 131 -22.22 -30.38 26.76
N SER A 132 -21.04 -29.92 27.17
CA SER A 132 -20.26 -30.56 28.25
C SER A 132 -20.58 -30.00 29.64
N ILE A 133 -21.33 -28.90 29.74
CA ILE A 133 -21.80 -28.32 31.01
C ILE A 133 -23.30 -28.58 31.13
N THR A 134 -23.66 -29.84 31.38
CA THR A 134 -24.89 -30.18 32.09
C THR A 134 -24.68 -29.93 33.58
N ILE A 135 -24.50 -28.65 33.95
CA ILE A 135 -24.68 -28.18 35.33
C ILE A 135 -25.85 -27.21 35.26
N PRO A 136 -27.01 -27.53 35.86
CA PRO A 136 -28.15 -26.64 35.85
C PRO A 136 -27.83 -25.42 36.74
N GLY A 137 -27.86 -24.23 36.16
CA GLY A 137 -28.03 -22.98 36.90
C GLY A 137 -26.79 -22.39 37.57
N ILE A 138 -25.80 -21.93 36.80
CA ILE A 138 -25.01 -20.76 37.23
C ILE A 138 -25.07 -19.71 36.13
N ALA A 139 -25.82 -18.66 36.42
CA ALA A 139 -25.90 -17.46 35.62
C ALA A 139 -24.49 -16.85 35.47
N ILE A 140 -23.92 -16.94 34.28
CA ILE A 140 -22.71 -16.19 33.89
C ILE A 140 -23.18 -14.77 33.54
N GLY A 141 -23.61 -14.04 34.56
CA GLY A 141 -23.83 -12.61 34.53
C GLY A 141 -22.73 -11.93 35.33
N SER A 142 -22.03 -10.98 34.69
CA SER A 142 -21.09 -10.02 35.29
C SER A 142 -19.62 -10.45 35.54
N ALA A 143 -18.73 -9.62 34.98
CA ALA A 143 -17.34 -9.30 35.33
C ALA A 143 -16.19 -10.32 35.18
N ILE A 144 -16.36 -11.65 35.28
CA ILE A 144 -15.17 -12.56 35.36
C ILE A 144 -14.79 -13.21 34.01
N GLY A 145 -15.61 -13.07 32.96
CA GLY A 145 -15.45 -13.80 31.69
C GLY A 145 -14.30 -13.40 30.76
N ASN A 146 -13.59 -12.29 31.01
CA ASN A 146 -12.55 -11.79 30.09
C ASN A 146 -11.11 -12.23 30.43
N ILE A 147 -10.88 -12.82 31.60
CA ILE A 147 -9.50 -13.13 32.05
C ILE A 147 -9.00 -14.47 31.49
N LEU A 148 -9.88 -15.41 31.11
CA LEU A 148 -9.45 -16.75 30.71
C LEU A 148 -9.32 -17.00 29.19
N SER A 149 -9.82 -16.12 28.32
CA SER A 149 -9.95 -16.47 26.89
C SER A 149 -8.72 -16.16 26.01
N ASN A 150 -7.76 -15.34 26.48
CA ASN A 150 -6.61 -14.90 25.65
C ASN A 150 -5.26 -15.51 26.05
N ALA A 151 -5.17 -16.32 27.11
CA ALA A 151 -3.90 -16.88 27.59
C ALA A 151 -3.67 -18.36 27.24
N PHE A 152 -4.63 -19.04 26.61
CA PHE A 152 -4.65 -20.52 26.62
C PHE A 152 -4.10 -21.24 25.37
N THR A 153 -3.45 -20.55 24.43
CA THR A 153 -3.03 -21.17 23.16
C THR A 153 -1.54 -21.40 22.98
N SER A 154 -0.67 -21.21 23.98
CA SER A 154 0.78 -21.39 23.76
C SER A 154 1.62 -22.03 24.88
N ALA A 155 1.08 -22.36 26.05
CA ALA A 155 1.89 -22.84 27.19
C ALA A 155 1.22 -23.95 28.01
N LYS A 156 0.73 -24.99 27.34
CA LYS A 156 -0.18 -26.00 27.94
C LYS A 156 0.47 -27.04 28.87
N GLY A 157 1.78 -27.02 29.09
CA GLY A 157 2.46 -27.96 30.00
C GLY A 157 2.77 -27.39 31.39
N TYR A 158 3.44 -26.24 31.44
CA TYR A 158 4.05 -25.74 32.68
C TYR A 158 3.11 -24.87 33.53
N ILE A 159 2.19 -24.12 32.91
CA ILE A 159 1.30 -23.19 33.64
C ILE A 159 0.15 -23.94 34.34
N VAL A 160 -0.31 -25.06 33.77
CA VAL A 160 -1.36 -25.88 34.37
C VAL A 160 -0.87 -26.52 35.68
N GLY A 161 0.41 -26.92 35.76
CA GLY A 161 1.01 -27.42 37.00
C GLY A 161 0.99 -26.38 38.12
N ALA A 162 1.51 -25.17 37.85
CA ALA A 162 1.61 -24.11 38.85
C ALA A 162 0.23 -23.57 39.32
N LEU A 163 -0.77 -23.52 38.43
CA LEU A 163 -2.13 -23.14 38.82
C LEU A 163 -2.82 -24.22 39.65
N LYS A 164 -2.57 -25.50 39.33
CA LYS A 164 -3.10 -26.62 40.12
C LYS A 164 -2.49 -26.60 41.52
N GLU A 165 -1.18 -26.38 41.61
CA GLU A 165 -0.41 -26.31 42.86
C GLU A 165 -0.84 -25.13 43.75
N LYS A 166 -1.06 -23.93 43.16
CA LYS A 166 -1.60 -22.78 43.89
C LYS A 166 -3.05 -22.99 44.34
N SER A 167 -3.87 -23.65 43.52
CA SER A 167 -5.26 -23.97 43.90
C SER A 167 -5.34 -25.05 44.99
N THR A 168 -4.43 -26.02 44.99
CA THR A 168 -4.33 -27.01 46.07
C THR A 168 -3.75 -26.40 47.33
N GLN A 169 -2.77 -25.50 47.25
CA GLN A 169 -2.27 -24.76 48.42
C GLN A 169 -3.34 -23.83 49.02
N ALA A 170 -4.12 -23.12 48.19
CA ALA A 170 -5.22 -22.29 48.69
C ALA A 170 -6.36 -23.12 49.31
N ARG A 171 -6.62 -24.32 48.77
CA ARG A 171 -7.57 -25.28 49.38
C ARG A 171 -7.02 -25.86 50.69
N MET A 172 -5.74 -26.21 50.73
CA MET A 172 -5.08 -26.73 51.92
C MET A 172 -4.96 -25.66 53.02
N SER A 173 -4.75 -24.38 52.68
CA SER A 173 -4.74 -23.28 53.66
C SER A 173 -6.14 -22.95 54.18
N LEU A 174 -7.18 -23.08 53.35
CA LEU A 174 -8.58 -22.96 53.77
C LEU A 174 -9.04 -24.16 54.62
N ILE A 175 -8.49 -25.35 54.40
CA ILE A 175 -8.74 -26.53 55.22
C ILE A 175 -7.96 -26.40 56.53
N SER A 176 -6.68 -26.03 56.50
CA SER A 176 -5.87 -25.87 57.71
C SER A 176 -6.39 -24.77 58.62
N SER A 177 -6.83 -23.63 58.07
CA SER A 177 -7.45 -22.55 58.86
C SER A 177 -8.83 -22.93 59.43
N LYS A 178 -9.53 -23.90 58.84
CA LYS A 178 -10.78 -24.43 59.37
C LYS A 178 -10.60 -25.54 60.41
N PHE A 179 -9.47 -26.26 60.38
CA PHE A 179 -9.20 -27.37 61.30
C PHE A 179 -8.27 -26.98 62.47
N PHE A 180 -7.42 -25.96 62.31
CA PHE A 180 -6.48 -25.49 63.34
C PHE A 180 -6.72 -24.05 63.77
N GLY A 181 -7.93 -23.53 63.51
CA GLY A 181 -8.34 -22.17 63.89
C GLY A 181 -9.12 -22.14 65.19
N SER A 182 -8.47 -22.49 66.31
CA SER A 182 -8.81 -22.02 67.67
C SER A 182 -7.71 -22.49 68.61
N ASP A 183 -6.84 -21.57 69.04
CA ASP A 183 -6.71 -21.16 70.44
C ASP A 183 -5.63 -20.07 70.54
N GLU A 184 -5.79 -19.21 71.55
CA GLU A 184 -4.77 -18.27 72.04
C GLU A 184 -3.42 -18.92 72.31
#